data_AF-A0A1W9URW7-F1
#
_entry.id   AF-A0A1W9URW7-F1
#
_cell.length_a   1.000
_cell.length_b   1.000
_cell.length_c   1.000
_cell.angle_alpha   90.00
_cell.angle_beta   90.00
_cell.angle_gamma   90.00
#
_symmetry.space_group_name_H-M   'P 1'
#
loop_
_entity.id
_entity.type
_entity.pdbx_description
1 polymer ?
#
loop_
_entity_poly.entity_id
_entity_poly.type
_entity_poly.pdbx_seq_one_letter_code
_entity_poly.pdbx_strand_id
1 'polypeptide(L)'
;YDIDIVELEIPEDHIHMVVRSEPKISPSHIMQVVKSISAREFFKMFPDIKRRYFWGGKLWTQSYFVETIGNATEETIRKYVQSQLVVLDEKEAHGSQLGLF
;
A
#
# COMPACT_ATOMS: atom_id res chain seq x y z
N TYR A 1 -8.57 14.86 5.91
CA TYR A 1 -9.00 13.84 4.93
C TYR A 1 -9.88 12.77 5.57
N ASP A 2 -10.01 12.73 6.91
CA ASP A 2 -10.82 11.71 7.62
C ASP A 2 -10.43 10.26 7.26
N ILE A 3 -9.12 10.07 7.13
CA ILE A 3 -8.44 8.81 6.80
C ILE A 3 -7.45 8.55 7.95
N ASP A 4 -7.74 7.55 8.76
CA ASP A 4 -6.88 7.10 9.85
C ASP A 4 -6.13 5.84 9.39
N ILE A 5 -4.79 5.92 9.37
CA ILE A 5 -3.95 4.75 9.13
C ILE A 5 -3.79 4.02 10.46
N VAL A 6 -4.39 2.85 10.57
CA VAL A 6 -4.37 2.02 11.78
C VAL A 6 -3.09 1.21 11.84
N GLU A 7 -2.69 0.61 10.72
CA GLU A 7 -1.46 -0.16 10.56
C GLU A 7 -0.85 0.14 9.19
N LEU A 8 0.47 0.13 9.12
CA LEU A 8 1.25 0.43 7.91
C LEU A 8 2.50 -0.44 7.89
N GLU A 9 2.68 -1.15 6.79
CA GLU A 9 3.87 -1.93 6.50
C GLU A 9 4.39 -1.56 5.12
N ILE A 10 5.71 -1.46 5.01
CA ILE A 10 6.39 -0.95 3.82
C ILE A 10 7.43 -1.98 3.37
N PRO A 11 7.02 -3.06 2.69
CA PRO A 11 7.92 -3.91 1.91
C PRO A 11 8.72 -3.12 0.87
N GLU A 12 9.68 -3.79 0.22
CA GLU A 12 10.64 -3.14 -0.68
C GLU A 12 9.97 -2.48 -1.90
N ASP A 13 8.95 -3.12 -2.48
CA ASP A 13 8.33 -2.71 -3.74
C ASP A 13 6.83 -2.34 -3.63
N HIS A 14 6.21 -2.53 -2.46
CA HIS A 14 4.80 -2.21 -2.22
C HIS A 14 4.51 -1.78 -0.77
N ILE A 15 3.26 -1.44 -0.48
CA ILE A 15 2.80 -1.00 0.85
C ILE A 15 1.50 -1.71 1.22
N HIS A 16 1.43 -2.20 2.46
CA HIS A 16 0.21 -2.65 3.10
C HIS A 16 -0.29 -1.62 4.10
N MET A 17 -1.59 -1.32 4.05
CA MET A 17 -2.22 -0.38 4.98
C MET A 17 -3.56 -0.91 5.44
N VAL A 18 -3.78 -0.83 6.76
CA VAL A 18 -5.12 -0.92 7.34
C VAL A 18 -5.61 0.50 7.57
N VAL A 19 -6.71 0.86 6.91
CA VAL A 19 -7.27 2.20 6.96
C VAL A 19 -8.65 2.18 7.59
N ARG A 20 -8.91 3.12 8.49
CA ARG A 20 -10.23 3.45 8.99
C ARG A 20 -10.65 4.81 8.42
N SER A 21 -11.86 4.87 7.90
CA SER A 21 -12.41 6.09 7.28
C SER A 21 -13.93 6.08 7.45
N GLU A 22 -14.56 7.25 7.25
CA GLU A 22 -16.00 7.32 7.20
C GLU A 22 -16.58 6.46 6.05
N PRO A 23 -17.73 5.77 6.25
CA PRO A 23 -18.33 4.89 5.24
C PRO A 23 -18.70 5.58 3.90
N LYS A 24 -18.87 6.90 3.92
CA LYS A 24 -19.22 7.70 2.72
C LYS A 24 -18.02 7.93 1.79
N ILE A 25 -16.80 7.69 2.27
CA ILE A 25 -15.58 7.93 1.50
C ILE A 25 -15.27 6.66 0.70
N SER A 26 -15.16 6.81 -0.63
CA SER A 26 -14.85 5.66 -1.47
C SER A 26 -13.41 5.20 -1.29
N PRO A 27 -13.13 3.89 -1.36
CA PRO A 27 -11.76 3.37 -1.34
C PRO A 27 -10.85 4.02 -2.41
N SER A 28 -11.42 4.30 -3.58
CA SER A 28 -10.70 4.97 -4.67
C SER A 28 -10.24 6.38 -4.29
N HIS A 29 -11.05 7.12 -3.54
CA HIS A 29 -10.69 8.46 -3.07
C HIS A 29 -9.56 8.39 -2.04
N ILE A 30 -9.65 7.45 -1.09
CA ILE A 30 -8.59 7.19 -0.10
C ILE A 30 -7.27 6.91 -0.82
N MET A 31 -7.27 5.97 -1.77
CA MET A 31 -6.06 5.59 -2.50
C MET A 31 -5.52 6.70 -3.39
N GLN A 32 -6.39 7.53 -3.98
CA GLN A 32 -5.96 8.72 -4.71
C GLN A 32 -5.20 9.68 -3.80
N VAL A 33 -5.74 9.97 -2.60
CA VAL A 33 -5.12 10.86 -1.62
C VAL A 33 -3.78 10.30 -1.16
N VAL A 34 -3.75 9.04 -0.72
CA VAL A 34 -2.55 8.39 -0.19
C VAL A 34 -1.43 8.34 -1.23
N LYS A 35 -1.72 7.85 -2.45
CA LYS A 35 -0.72 7.76 -3.51
C LYS A 35 -0.22 9.13 -3.96
N SER A 36 -1.11 10.13 -4.04
CA SER A 36 -0.73 11.47 -4.50
C SER A 36 0.17 12.18 -3.50
N ILE A 37 -0.18 12.13 -2.20
CA ILE A 37 0.60 12.79 -1.15
C ILE A 37 1.95 12.09 -0.98
N SER A 38 1.96 10.76 -0.85
CA SER A 38 3.20 10.00 -0.68
C SER A 38 4.17 10.19 -1.85
N ALA A 39 3.70 10.15 -3.09
CA ALA A 39 4.54 10.40 -4.26
C ALA A 39 5.12 11.82 -4.26
N ARG A 40 4.29 12.83 -3.92
CA ARG A 40 4.73 14.22 -3.87
C ARG A 40 5.81 14.43 -2.81
N GLU A 41 5.58 13.94 -1.59
CA GLU A 41 6.53 14.11 -0.50
C GLU A 41 7.81 13.29 -0.72
N PHE A 42 7.71 12.07 -1.24
CA PHE A 42 8.87 11.25 -1.61
C PHE A 42 9.77 11.96 -2.62
N PHE A 43 9.20 12.47 -3.71
CA PHE A 43 9.99 13.17 -4.73
C PHE A 43 10.52 14.53 -4.28
N LYS A 44 9.88 15.16 -3.29
CA LYS A 44 10.39 16.38 -2.65
C LYS A 44 11.61 16.07 -1.76
N MET A 45 11.58 14.94 -1.05
CA MET A 45 12.71 14.49 -0.21
C MET A 45 13.86 13.92 -1.03
N PHE A 46 13.57 13.25 -2.16
CA PHE A 46 14.55 12.55 -2.98
C PHE A 46 14.54 13.00 -4.45
N PRO A 47 14.88 14.28 -4.74
CA PRO A 47 14.85 14.82 -6.10
C PRO A 47 15.83 14.10 -7.05
N ASP A 48 16.94 13.58 -6.51
CA ASP A 48 17.92 12.82 -7.30
C ASP A 48 17.40 11.46 -7.74
N ILE A 49 16.67 10.76 -6.85
CA ILE A 49 16.01 9.48 -7.18
C ILE A 49 14.97 9.70 -8.27
N LYS A 50 14.15 10.76 -8.14
CA LYS A 50 13.18 11.15 -9.19
C LYS A 50 13.87 11.29 -10.55
N ARG A 51 14.97 12.03 -10.59
CA ARG A 51 15.69 12.34 -11.83
C ARG A 51 16.33 11.10 -12.46
N ARG A 52 16.86 10.18 -11.64
CA ARG A 52 17.60 9.00 -12.10
C ARG A 52 16.71 7.83 -12.48
N TYR A 53 15.69 7.53 -11.68
CA TYR A 53 14.92 6.28 -11.80
C TYR A 53 13.45 6.48 -12.18
N PHE A 54 12.87 7.64 -11.89
CA PHE A 54 11.43 7.90 -12.11
C PHE A 54 11.21 9.05 -13.08
N TRP A 55 11.78 8.95 -14.28
CA TRP A 55 11.55 9.93 -15.34
C TRP A 55 10.05 9.90 -15.71
N GLY A 56 9.32 10.97 -15.40
CA GLY A 56 7.85 11.02 -15.51
C GLY A 56 7.13 11.13 -14.15
N GLY A 57 7.85 11.01 -13.03
CA GLY A 57 7.36 11.37 -11.70
C GLY A 57 6.20 10.52 -11.20
N LYS A 58 6.11 9.25 -11.61
CA LYS A 58 5.13 8.28 -11.11
C LYS A 58 5.82 7.34 -10.13
N LEU A 59 5.53 7.49 -8.84
CA LEU A 59 6.03 6.58 -7.81
C LEU A 59 5.22 5.28 -7.77
N TRP A 60 3.90 5.39 -7.91
CA TRP A 60 2.97 4.28 -7.79
C TRP A 60 2.39 3.87 -9.14
N THR A 61 2.07 2.58 -9.27
CA THR A 61 1.21 2.07 -10.33
C THR A 61 -0.22 2.63 -10.16
N GLN A 62 -1.02 2.57 -11.23
CA GLN A 62 -2.43 2.95 -11.16
C GLN A 62 -3.26 1.96 -10.34
N SER A 63 -2.90 0.68 -10.37
CA SER A 63 -3.59 -0.40 -9.67
C SER A 63 -3.39 -0.35 -8.16
N TYR A 64 -4.40 -0.79 -7.42
CA TYR A 64 -4.32 -1.04 -5.99
C TYR A 64 -5.28 -2.19 -5.65
N PHE A 65 -4.98 -2.90 -4.57
CA PHE A 65 -5.88 -3.90 -4.01
C PHE A 65 -6.60 -3.29 -2.80
N VAL A 66 -7.88 -3.63 -2.63
CA VAL A 66 -8.66 -3.23 -1.46
C VAL A 66 -9.64 -4.34 -1.08
N GLU A 67 -9.71 -4.60 0.22
CA GLU A 67 -10.66 -5.54 0.82
C GLU A 67 -11.21 -4.92 2.11
N THR A 68 -12.46 -5.25 2.44
CA THR A 68 -13.09 -4.83 3.69
C THR A 68 -12.81 -5.84 4.79
N ILE A 69 -12.32 -5.40 5.95
CA ILE A 69 -12.16 -6.24 7.14
C ILE A 69 -13.47 -6.20 7.93
N GLY A 70 -14.22 -7.32 7.94
CA GLY A 70 -15.46 -7.44 8.74
C GLY A 70 -15.18 -7.56 10.25
N ASN A 71 -16.06 -6.99 11.09
CA ASN A 71 -15.96 -6.95 12.57
C ASN A 71 -14.51 -6.85 13.09
N ALA A 72 -13.92 -5.67 12.87
CA ALA A 72 -12.53 -5.38 13.15
C ALA A 72 -12.28 -5.16 14.65
N THR A 73 -12.13 -6.25 15.41
CA THR A 73 -11.40 -6.19 16.69
C THR A 73 -9.91 -6.06 16.40
N GLU A 74 -9.13 -5.49 17.32
CA GLU A 74 -7.67 -5.36 17.17
C GLU A 74 -7.00 -6.72 16.89
N GLU A 75 -7.50 -7.78 17.51
CA GLU A 75 -7.00 -9.14 17.28
C GLU A 75 -7.30 -9.64 15.85
N THR A 76 -8.48 -9.33 15.30
CA THR A 76 -8.82 -9.66 13.91
C THR A 76 -7.96 -8.89 12.92
N ILE A 77 -7.69 -7.60 13.18
CA ILE A 77 -6.82 -6.77 12.34
C ILE A 77 -5.40 -7.36 12.33
N ARG A 78 -4.83 -7.63 13.51
CA ARG A 78 -3.48 -8.18 13.64
C ARG A 78 -3.34 -9.56 12.97
N LYS A 79 -4.32 -10.46 13.17
CA LYS A 79 -4.34 -11.78 12.51
C LYS A 79 -4.48 -11.65 11.00
N TYR A 80 -5.33 -10.74 10.53
CA TYR A 80 -5.50 -10.48 9.10
C TYR A 80 -4.16 -10.03 8.48
N VAL A 81 -3.51 -9.04 9.06
CA VAL A 81 -2.21 -8.55 8.56
C VAL A 81 -1.15 -9.66 8.56
N GLN A 82 -1.01 -10.41 9.65
CA GLN A 82 -0.10 -11.55 9.69
C GLN A 82 -0.40 -12.60 8.62
N SER A 83 -1.67 -12.92 8.37
CA SER A 83 -2.03 -13.87 7.31
C SER A 83 -1.77 -13.33 5.91
N GLN A 84 -1.99 -12.04 5.66
CA GLN A 84 -1.66 -11.43 4.38
C GLN A 84 -0.16 -11.46 4.14
N LEU A 85 0.65 -11.17 5.15
CA LEU A 85 2.12 -11.27 5.09
C LEU A 85 2.57 -12.67 4.66
N VAL A 86 2.07 -13.72 5.32
CA VAL A 86 2.43 -15.10 4.96
C VAL A 86 2.03 -15.43 3.51
N VAL A 87 0.83 -15.03 3.09
CA VAL A 87 0.36 -15.27 1.72
C VAL A 87 1.19 -14.50 0.68
N LEU A 88 1.68 -13.32 1.02
CA LEU A 88 2.51 -12.50 0.15
C LEU A 88 3.92 -13.07 0.05
N ASP A 89 4.54 -13.41 1.17
CA ASP A 89 5.84 -14.09 1.20
C ASP A 89 5.81 -15.39 0.38
N GLU A 90 4.73 -16.17 0.50
CA GLU A 90 4.51 -17.39 -0.29
C GLU A 90 4.35 -17.09 -1.79
N LYS A 91 3.62 -16.03 -2.15
CA LYS A 91 3.43 -15.62 -3.55
C LYS A 91 4.69 -15.05 -4.17
N GLU A 92 5.48 -14.28 -3.43
CA GLU A 92 6.77 -13.77 -3.87
C GLU A 92 7.74 -14.94 -4.09
N ALA A 93 7.85 -15.87 -3.13
CA ALA A 93 8.66 -17.07 -3.27
C ALA A 93 8.24 -17.90 -4.51
N HIS A 94 6.95 -18.06 -4.74
CA HIS A 94 6.43 -18.81 -5.88
C HIS A 94 6.57 -18.04 -7.21
N GLY A 95 6.51 -16.71 -7.20
CA GLY A 95 6.73 -15.83 -8.35
C GLY A 95 8.20 -15.83 -8.79
N SER A 96 9.13 -15.79 -7.84
CA SER A 96 10.57 -15.96 -8.10
C SER A 96 10.89 -17.34 -8.69
N GLN A 97 10.22 -18.40 -8.25
CA GLN A 97 10.40 -19.74 -8.82
C GLN A 97 9.90 -19.85 -10.28
N LEU A 98 8.93 -19.03 -10.67
CA LEU A 98 8.38 -18.98 -12.04
C LEU A 98 9.13 -17.98 -12.96
N GLY A 99 10.15 -17.27 -12.46
CA GLY A 99 10.93 -16.31 -13.24
C GLY A 99 10.12 -15.11 -13.72
N LEU A 100 9.04 -14.75 -13.00
CA LEU A 100 8.17 -13.62 -13.34
C LEU A 100 8.67 -12.27 -12.77
N PHE A 101 9.78 -12.29 -12.04
CA PHE A 101 10.53 -11.13 -11.57
C PHE A 101 12.03 -11.42 -11.67
#